data_AF-A0A437MKT4-F1
#
_entry.id   AF-A0A437MKT4-F1
#
_cell.length_a   1.000
_cell.length_b   1.000
_cell.length_c   1.000
_cell.angle_alpha   90.00
_cell.angle_beta   90.00
_cell.angle_gamma   90.00
#
_symmetry.space_group_name_H-M   'P 1'
#
loop_
_entity.id
_entity.type
_entity.pdbx_description
1 polymer ?
#
loop_
_entity_poly.entity_id
_entity_poly.type
_entity_poly.pdbx_seq_one_letter_code
_entity_poly.pdbx_strand_id
1 'polypeptide(L)'
;MRIFNKIWGFILIVLLTVLASPNKSFAQDYVTDQDFYDELEPYGTWVYNPDYGNVWVPDVEDGFQPYSTRGHWVMTSYGNTWVSDYDWGWAPFHYGRWTFDNYYGWMWVPGYEWAPAWVTWRQGGGYYGWAPLTPGFSIGMSFSNYDVPDYYWTCAPEAYIADPYIYNYYVPYSNRVTIIRRTTYINNTYVYNNRRYYSGPRVDDVRRVTGREVRVYNINNSRRPVSGGRSVRDNSLNIYRPAVRRIDNAKPSRVVDGNAYRRANPDGVIADRSRGINKDNVERLTRTARSEQPASNVVRVNNDKPESRASRRIERTQNRDANVNGGGVRNNNAADVRNNNDDNRRRAQRDLSEQQRQQREAQRQQADQNREVQRRQADQQQDQQRQQQAEQLRGRRDQQQTEAQRQQQLQQRQQQAEQQRQQREQQMQQQREAQRQQQAEQQRQQREQQMQQQREAQRQQQDQQRQQQAEQQRQQREQQMQQQREAQRQQQDQQRQQQAEQQRQQREQQVQQQREAQRQQQEQQRQQIQQQRESQRQQQQPRSEGGGGRGRRN
;
A
#
# COMPACT_ATOMS: atom_id res chain seq x y z
N MET A 1 -54.28 0.72 -45.02
CA MET A 1 -53.63 -0.23 -44.08
C MET A 1 -52.48 -1.02 -44.76
N ARG A 2 -51.47 -0.39 -45.39
CA ARG A 2 -50.34 -1.13 -46.05
C ARG A 2 -48.94 -0.47 -46.03
N ILE A 3 -48.74 0.69 -45.39
CA ILE A 3 -47.45 1.42 -45.41
C ILE A 3 -46.65 1.29 -44.09
N PHE A 4 -47.32 1.21 -42.94
CA PHE A 4 -46.68 1.23 -41.61
C PHE A 4 -45.69 0.08 -41.33
N ASN A 5 -45.84 -1.07 -41.98
CA ASN A 5 -45.03 -2.27 -41.69
C ASN A 5 -43.59 -2.21 -42.26
N LYS A 6 -43.23 -1.19 -43.05
CA LYS A 6 -41.87 -1.08 -43.64
C LYS A 6 -40.88 -0.23 -42.84
N ILE A 7 -41.36 0.62 -41.91
CA ILE A 7 -40.49 1.55 -41.15
C ILE A 7 -39.79 0.85 -39.98
N TRP A 8 -40.48 -0.08 -39.30
CA TRP A 8 -39.94 -0.80 -38.15
C TRP A 8 -38.72 -1.69 -38.46
N GLY A 9 -38.61 -2.23 -39.69
CA GLY A 9 -37.48 -3.06 -40.09
C GLY A 9 -36.14 -2.32 -40.12
N PHE A 10 -36.12 -1.04 -40.54
CA PHE A 10 -34.88 -0.25 -40.61
C PHE A 10 -34.41 0.22 -39.23
N ILE A 11 -35.34 0.55 -38.31
CA ILE A 11 -34.98 0.96 -36.95
C ILE A 11 -34.26 -0.17 -36.22
N LEU A 12 -34.70 -1.43 -36.38
CA LEU A 12 -34.07 -2.58 -35.72
C LEU A 12 -32.62 -2.81 -36.17
N ILE A 13 -32.33 -2.63 -37.47
CA ILE A 13 -30.99 -2.82 -38.05
C ILE A 13 -30.02 -1.73 -37.58
N VAL A 14 -30.48 -0.49 -37.44
CA VAL A 14 -29.64 0.60 -36.89
C VAL A 14 -29.43 0.45 -35.39
N LEU A 15 -30.41 -0.09 -34.65
CA LEU A 15 -30.25 -0.36 -33.22
C LEU A 15 -29.21 -1.48 -32.94
N LEU A 16 -29.12 -2.47 -33.83
CA LEU A 16 -28.18 -3.59 -33.74
C LEU A 16 -26.73 -3.23 -34.10
N THR A 17 -26.48 -2.24 -34.97
CA THR A 17 -25.11 -1.85 -35.34
C THR A 17 -24.41 -0.95 -34.32
N VAL A 18 -25.15 -0.18 -33.52
CA VAL A 18 -24.57 0.67 -32.46
C VAL A 18 -23.91 -0.16 -31.35
N LEU A 19 -24.44 -1.35 -31.05
CA LEU A 19 -23.87 -2.31 -30.09
C LEU A 19 -22.52 -2.90 -30.52
N ALA A 20 -22.15 -2.76 -31.80
CA ALA A 20 -20.89 -3.24 -32.36
C ALA A 20 -19.79 -2.16 -32.46
N SER A 21 -19.97 -1.02 -31.78
CA SER A 21 -18.85 -0.07 -31.56
C SER A 21 -17.82 -0.74 -30.65
N PRO A 22 -16.60 -1.08 -31.11
CA PRO A 22 -15.59 -1.62 -30.21
C PRO A 22 -15.23 -0.53 -29.21
N ASN A 23 -15.52 -0.80 -27.93
CA ASN A 23 -14.97 0.00 -26.84
C ASN A 23 -13.46 0.10 -27.06
N LYS A 24 -12.95 1.32 -27.27
CA LYS A 24 -11.52 1.59 -27.24
C LYS A 24 -11.05 1.48 -25.80
N SER A 25 -10.98 0.24 -25.31
CA SER A 25 -10.11 -0.09 -24.20
C SER A 25 -8.72 0.40 -24.58
N PHE A 26 -8.23 1.42 -23.85
CA PHE A 26 -6.81 1.60 -23.74
C PHE A 26 -6.28 0.27 -23.20
N ALA A 27 -5.57 -0.49 -24.03
CA ALA A 27 -5.04 -1.79 -23.65
C ALA A 27 -4.17 -1.57 -22.41
N GLN A 28 -4.71 -1.90 -21.24
CA GLN A 28 -4.08 -1.58 -19.97
C GLN A 28 -2.86 -2.48 -19.87
N ASP A 29 -1.69 -1.86 -19.99
CA ASP A 29 -0.44 -2.59 -20.13
C ASP A 29 -0.22 -3.44 -18.88
N TYR A 30 -0.39 -4.75 -19.05
CA TYR A 30 -0.43 -5.69 -17.92
C TYR A 30 0.88 -6.46 -17.83
N VAL A 31 1.54 -6.33 -16.69
CA VAL A 31 2.67 -7.18 -16.33
C VAL A 31 2.14 -8.43 -15.60
N THR A 32 3.01 -9.39 -15.42
CA THR A 32 2.80 -10.61 -14.64
C THR A 32 3.58 -10.54 -13.33
N ASP A 33 3.30 -11.42 -12.38
CA ASP A 33 4.18 -11.61 -11.22
C ASP A 33 5.55 -12.19 -11.63
N GLN A 34 5.68 -12.82 -12.80
CA GLN A 34 6.97 -13.18 -13.39
C GLN A 34 7.81 -11.97 -13.83
N ASP A 35 7.18 -10.88 -14.30
CA ASP A 35 7.90 -9.65 -14.63
C ASP A 35 8.51 -8.99 -13.38
N PHE A 36 7.89 -9.15 -12.20
CA PHE A 36 8.47 -8.67 -10.94
C PHE A 36 9.72 -9.47 -10.56
N TYR A 37 9.69 -10.80 -10.72
CA TYR A 37 10.86 -11.64 -10.45
C TYR A 37 12.05 -11.27 -11.36
N ASP A 38 11.78 -11.08 -12.65
CA ASP A 38 12.81 -10.85 -13.67
C ASP A 38 13.35 -9.41 -13.69
N GLU A 39 12.51 -8.37 -13.49
CA GLU A 39 13.00 -6.98 -13.47
C GLU A 39 13.73 -6.61 -12.17
N LEU A 40 13.58 -7.38 -11.08
CA LEU A 40 14.26 -7.15 -9.79
C LEU A 40 15.52 -8.01 -9.59
N GLU A 41 15.70 -9.10 -10.34
CA GLU A 41 16.88 -9.98 -10.29
C GLU A 41 18.24 -9.25 -10.49
N PRO A 42 18.36 -8.20 -11.34
CA PRO A 42 19.61 -7.44 -11.47
C PRO A 42 19.98 -6.61 -10.24
N TYR A 43 19.00 -6.20 -9.43
CA TYR A 43 19.17 -5.18 -8.39
C TYR A 43 19.15 -5.72 -6.95
N GLY A 44 19.15 -7.04 -6.78
CA GLY A 44 19.11 -7.69 -5.47
C GLY A 44 19.15 -9.21 -5.58
N THR A 45 18.92 -9.87 -4.45
CA THR A 45 18.87 -11.33 -4.33
C THR A 45 17.47 -11.80 -3.92
N TRP A 46 16.92 -12.76 -4.65
CA TRP A 46 15.74 -13.50 -4.23
C TRP A 46 16.10 -14.54 -3.17
N VAL A 47 15.43 -14.47 -2.02
CA VAL A 47 15.60 -15.37 -0.88
C VAL A 47 14.25 -16.06 -0.58
N TYR A 48 14.27 -17.35 -0.29
CA TYR A 48 13.10 -18.07 0.20
C TYR A 48 13.04 -17.95 1.73
N ASN A 49 11.98 -17.32 2.22
CA ASN A 49 11.62 -17.20 3.63
C ASN A 49 10.39 -18.11 3.89
N PRO A 50 10.35 -18.92 4.97
CA PRO A 50 9.23 -19.84 5.22
C PRO A 50 7.87 -19.15 5.43
N ASP A 51 7.86 -17.96 6.04
CA ASP A 51 6.65 -17.24 6.44
C ASP A 51 6.04 -16.44 5.28
N TYR A 52 6.86 -16.06 4.29
CA TYR A 52 6.50 -15.13 3.20
C TYR A 52 6.75 -15.67 1.78
N GLY A 53 7.37 -16.84 1.63
CA GLY A 53 7.75 -17.40 0.34
C GLY A 53 8.98 -16.71 -0.27
N ASN A 54 8.92 -16.42 -1.57
CA ASN A 54 10.02 -15.73 -2.26
C ASN A 54 10.00 -14.23 -1.91
N VAL A 55 10.98 -13.78 -1.14
CA VAL A 55 11.20 -12.37 -0.79
C VAL A 55 12.43 -11.84 -1.51
N TRP A 56 12.49 -10.53 -1.74
CA TRP A 56 13.61 -9.88 -2.43
C TRP A 56 14.41 -9.02 -1.44
N VAL A 57 15.70 -9.30 -1.34
CA VAL A 57 16.67 -8.51 -0.56
C VAL A 57 17.38 -7.58 -1.54
N PRO A 58 17.24 -6.25 -1.42
CA PRO A 58 17.86 -5.28 -2.33
C PRO A 58 19.38 -5.23 -2.18
N ASP A 59 20.07 -4.90 -3.27
CA ASP A 59 21.49 -4.52 -3.27
C ASP A 59 21.58 -2.98 -3.21
N VAL A 60 21.93 -2.44 -2.03
CA VAL A 60 21.71 -1.04 -1.64
C VAL A 60 22.80 -0.50 -0.73
N GLU A 61 22.93 0.83 -0.70
CA GLU A 61 23.80 1.55 0.22
C GLU A 61 23.46 1.32 1.71
N ASP A 62 24.47 1.54 2.57
CA ASP A 62 24.26 1.52 4.02
C ASP A 62 23.30 2.64 4.46
N GLY A 63 22.55 2.38 5.53
CA GLY A 63 21.45 3.23 5.98
C GLY A 63 20.16 3.10 5.18
N PHE A 64 20.08 2.21 4.17
CA PHE A 64 18.85 1.96 3.40
C PHE A 64 17.62 1.76 4.30
N GLN A 65 16.56 2.49 4.02
CA GLN A 65 15.25 2.32 4.66
C GLN A 65 14.13 2.62 3.66
N PRO A 66 13.13 1.72 3.50
CA PRO A 66 12.03 1.96 2.58
C PRO A 66 11.22 3.20 2.92
N TYR A 67 10.81 3.94 1.88
CA TYR A 67 10.16 5.26 2.00
C TYR A 67 11.01 6.30 2.75
N SER A 68 12.34 6.18 2.69
CA SER A 68 13.28 7.07 3.37
C SER A 68 14.48 7.35 2.46
N THR A 69 15.30 6.36 2.15
CA THR A 69 16.47 6.57 1.30
C THR A 69 16.09 6.75 -0.18
N ARG A 70 16.80 7.68 -0.85
CA ARG A 70 16.73 7.97 -2.29
C ARG A 70 15.30 8.04 -2.84
N GLY A 71 14.54 8.95 -2.26
CA GLY A 71 13.24 9.37 -2.74
C GLY A 71 12.65 10.48 -1.87
N HIS A 72 11.44 10.91 -2.22
CA HIS A 72 10.71 11.97 -1.53
C HIS A 72 9.20 11.79 -1.65
N TRP A 73 8.45 12.54 -0.85
CA TRP A 73 6.99 12.59 -0.92
C TRP A 73 6.52 13.71 -1.86
N VAL A 74 5.55 13.43 -2.71
CA VAL A 74 4.82 14.45 -3.48
C VAL A 74 3.32 14.34 -3.25
N MET A 75 2.64 15.48 -3.14
CA MET A 75 1.18 15.53 -3.00
C MET A 75 0.52 15.34 -4.37
N THR A 76 -0.49 14.48 -4.44
CA THR A 76 -1.16 14.07 -5.70
C THR A 76 -2.66 13.93 -5.50
N SER A 77 -3.40 13.60 -6.56
CA SER A 77 -4.81 13.18 -6.45
C SER A 77 -5.04 11.91 -5.62
N TYR A 78 -3.98 11.17 -5.25
CA TYR A 78 -4.01 10.03 -4.34
C TYR A 78 -3.52 10.38 -2.91
N GLY A 79 -3.26 11.66 -2.62
CA GLY A 79 -2.57 12.08 -1.41
C GLY A 79 -1.05 11.99 -1.56
N ASN A 80 -0.34 11.73 -0.45
CA ASN A 80 1.11 11.61 -0.44
C ASN A 80 1.56 10.35 -1.21
N THR A 81 2.26 10.56 -2.32
CA THR A 81 2.85 9.49 -3.15
C THR A 81 4.36 9.50 -2.98
N TRP A 82 4.96 8.32 -2.82
CA TRP A 82 6.42 8.19 -2.80
C TRP A 82 6.98 8.29 -4.22
N VAL A 83 8.06 9.04 -4.39
CA VAL A 83 8.83 9.10 -5.63
C VAL A 83 10.21 8.52 -5.33
N SER A 84 10.51 7.35 -5.88
CA SER A 84 11.79 6.65 -5.73
C SER A 84 12.79 7.07 -6.81
N ASP A 85 14.03 7.37 -6.42
CA ASP A 85 15.15 7.58 -7.33
C ASP A 85 15.85 6.27 -7.75
N TYR A 86 15.53 5.13 -7.12
CA TYR A 86 15.99 3.81 -7.59
C TYR A 86 15.20 3.37 -8.85
N ASP A 87 15.90 2.84 -9.86
CA ASP A 87 15.30 2.36 -11.12
C ASP A 87 14.35 1.16 -10.92
N TRP A 88 14.64 0.29 -9.94
CA TRP A 88 13.78 -0.81 -9.52
C TRP A 88 12.56 -0.37 -8.69
N GLY A 89 12.56 0.86 -8.15
CA GLY A 89 11.62 1.30 -7.13
C GLY A 89 10.15 1.34 -7.55
N TRP A 90 9.87 1.31 -8.86
CA TRP A 90 8.52 1.28 -9.41
C TRP A 90 7.67 0.12 -8.87
N ALA A 91 8.28 -1.04 -8.59
CA ALA A 91 7.61 -2.17 -7.98
C ALA A 91 7.61 -2.07 -6.44
N PRO A 92 8.76 -2.14 -5.72
CA PRO A 92 8.73 -2.37 -4.26
C PRO A 92 8.14 -1.26 -3.40
N PHE A 93 8.04 -0.01 -3.89
CA PHE A 93 7.42 1.10 -3.13
C PHE A 93 5.91 1.27 -3.39
N HIS A 94 5.37 0.61 -4.41
CA HIS A 94 3.97 0.76 -4.80
C HIS A 94 3.18 -0.56 -4.76
N TYR A 95 3.89 -1.68 -4.75
CA TYR A 95 3.39 -3.04 -4.77
C TYR A 95 3.99 -3.80 -3.57
N GLY A 96 3.30 -4.82 -3.06
CA GLY A 96 3.80 -5.65 -1.96
C GLY A 96 3.87 -4.96 -0.59
N ARG A 97 4.79 -5.44 0.25
CA ARG A 97 5.04 -4.97 1.63
C ARG A 97 6.53 -5.06 1.95
N TRP A 98 7.02 -4.22 2.86
CA TRP A 98 8.38 -4.34 3.39
C TRP A 98 8.35 -4.90 4.80
N THR A 99 9.36 -5.70 5.13
CA THR A 99 9.64 -6.18 6.48
C THR A 99 11.15 -6.23 6.70
N PHE A 100 11.59 -6.41 7.93
CA PHE A 100 12.99 -6.42 8.33
C PHE A 100 13.30 -7.70 9.09
N ASP A 101 14.25 -8.48 8.59
CA ASP A 101 14.82 -9.66 9.25
C ASP A 101 16.18 -9.31 9.86
N ASN A 102 16.48 -9.81 11.06
CA ASN A 102 17.70 -9.48 11.81
C ASN A 102 19.00 -10.10 11.25
N TYR A 103 18.91 -10.82 10.13
CA TYR A 103 20.07 -11.35 9.42
C TYR A 103 20.15 -10.79 7.99
N TYR A 104 19.03 -10.67 7.28
CA TYR A 104 18.96 -10.18 5.88
C TYR A 104 18.71 -8.67 5.75
N GLY A 105 18.24 -8.00 6.80
CA GLY A 105 17.83 -6.60 6.74
C GLY A 105 16.46 -6.40 6.13
N TRP A 106 16.28 -5.28 5.43
CA TRP A 106 15.03 -4.97 4.72
C TRP A 106 14.82 -5.94 3.56
N MET A 107 13.73 -6.70 3.63
CA MET A 107 13.29 -7.61 2.57
C MET A 107 11.87 -7.24 2.11
N TRP A 108 11.67 -7.28 0.80
CA TRP A 108 10.38 -7.00 0.17
C TRP A 108 9.60 -8.29 -0.07
N VAL A 109 8.33 -8.29 0.33
CA VAL A 109 7.38 -9.38 0.08
C VAL A 109 6.49 -8.98 -1.09
N PRO A 110 6.50 -9.73 -2.21
CA PRO A 110 5.68 -9.42 -3.38
C PRO A 110 4.18 -9.35 -3.08
N GLY A 111 3.49 -8.44 -3.77
CA GLY A 111 2.05 -8.31 -3.73
C GLY A 111 1.57 -7.39 -4.83
N TYR A 112 0.38 -7.62 -5.38
CA TYR A 112 0.09 -7.24 -6.77
C TYR A 112 -0.91 -6.09 -6.90
N GLU A 113 -1.15 -5.40 -5.80
CA GLU A 113 -2.01 -4.22 -5.68
C GLU A 113 -1.17 -2.94 -5.64
N TRP A 114 -1.39 -2.04 -6.60
CA TRP A 114 -0.74 -0.72 -6.63
C TRP A 114 -1.41 0.26 -5.66
N ALA A 115 -0.60 0.94 -4.84
CA ALA A 115 -0.92 2.10 -4.02
C ALA A 115 0.17 3.20 -4.18
N PRO A 116 -0.13 4.49 -3.88
CA PRO A 116 0.88 5.56 -3.92
C PRO A 116 2.04 5.35 -2.93
N ALA A 117 1.77 4.66 -1.82
CA ALA A 117 2.74 4.02 -0.93
C ALA A 117 2.00 3.02 -0.02
N TRP A 118 2.70 2.00 0.48
CA TRP A 118 2.18 1.07 1.50
C TRP A 118 2.80 1.38 2.87
N VAL A 119 2.35 2.49 3.47
CA VAL A 119 2.82 3.01 4.76
C VAL A 119 1.67 3.27 5.74
N THR A 120 1.99 3.26 7.04
CA THR A 120 1.21 3.94 8.09
C THR A 120 1.83 5.30 8.40
N TRP A 121 1.05 6.20 8.99
CA TRP A 121 1.40 7.60 9.23
C TRP A 121 1.08 8.01 10.68
N ARG A 122 1.88 8.93 11.24
CA ARG A 122 1.68 9.58 12.54
C ARG A 122 1.98 11.09 12.46
N GLN A 123 1.35 11.87 13.34
CA GLN A 123 1.56 13.33 13.46
C GLN A 123 1.58 13.80 14.91
N GLY A 124 2.23 14.93 15.19
CA GLY A 124 2.25 15.55 16.52
C GLY A 124 3.62 16.05 16.94
N GLY A 125 3.64 17.02 17.86
CA GLY A 125 4.87 17.63 18.35
C GLY A 125 5.69 18.39 17.30
N GLY A 126 5.11 18.71 16.13
CA GLY A 126 5.80 19.34 15.01
C GLY A 126 6.49 18.35 14.06
N TYR A 127 6.20 17.05 14.16
CA TYR A 127 6.77 16.00 13.30
C TYR A 127 5.69 15.14 12.63
N TYR A 128 5.88 14.87 11.33
CA TYR A 128 5.26 13.73 10.67
C TYR A 128 6.17 12.51 10.78
N GLY A 129 5.59 11.39 11.18
CA GLY A 129 6.22 10.08 11.14
C GLY A 129 5.52 9.17 10.14
N TRP A 130 6.27 8.29 9.50
CA TRP A 130 5.72 7.24 8.64
C TRP A 130 6.56 5.97 8.74
N ALA A 131 5.94 4.82 8.49
CA ALA A 131 6.59 3.52 8.54
C ALA A 131 6.00 2.59 7.47
N PRO A 132 6.79 1.68 6.88
CA PRO A 132 6.27 0.65 5.99
C PRO A 132 5.20 -0.19 6.68
N LEU A 133 4.13 -0.54 5.96
CA LEU A 133 3.23 -1.60 6.40
C LEU A 133 3.91 -2.95 6.19
N THR A 134 3.79 -3.79 7.21
CA THR A 134 4.27 -5.18 7.21
C THR A 134 3.38 -6.08 6.34
N PRO A 135 3.88 -7.26 5.95
CA PRO A 135 3.04 -8.38 5.50
C PRO A 135 1.88 -8.67 6.47
N GLY A 136 0.81 -9.27 5.95
CA GLY A 136 -0.38 -9.66 6.72
C GLY A 136 -1.35 -8.54 7.13
N PHE A 137 -0.90 -7.27 7.22
CA PHE A 137 -1.78 -6.18 7.65
C PHE A 137 -2.70 -5.66 6.54
N SER A 138 -4.00 -5.58 6.85
CA SER A 138 -5.06 -5.05 5.97
C SER A 138 -5.67 -3.75 6.50
N ILE A 139 -5.98 -2.85 5.58
CA ILE A 139 -6.28 -1.45 5.89
C ILE A 139 -7.77 -1.29 6.17
N GLY A 140 -8.10 -1.01 7.42
CA GLY A 140 -9.48 -1.01 7.93
C GLY A 140 -9.63 -1.78 9.25
N MET A 141 -8.63 -2.59 9.65
CA MET A 141 -8.52 -3.06 11.03
C MET A 141 -8.24 -1.89 11.99
N SER A 142 -8.64 -2.03 13.26
CA SER A 142 -8.27 -1.06 14.29
C SER A 142 -6.77 -1.13 14.60
N PHE A 143 -6.11 0.03 14.69
CA PHE A 143 -4.71 0.13 15.12
C PHE A 143 -4.47 -0.38 16.55
N SER A 144 -5.51 -0.63 17.34
CA SER A 144 -5.42 -1.20 18.71
C SER A 144 -4.55 -2.46 18.81
N ASN A 145 -4.48 -3.26 17.74
CA ASN A 145 -3.75 -4.53 17.70
C ASN A 145 -2.59 -4.51 16.68
N TYR A 146 -2.18 -3.34 16.18
CA TYR A 146 -1.12 -3.21 15.19
C TYR A 146 -0.07 -2.20 15.60
N ASP A 147 0.99 -2.71 16.24
CA ASP A 147 2.16 -1.92 16.59
C ASP A 147 3.26 -2.13 15.54
N VAL A 148 3.80 -1.03 15.03
CA VAL A 148 4.86 -1.04 14.00
C VAL A 148 6.18 -0.72 14.69
N PRO A 149 7.18 -1.63 14.65
CA PRO A 149 8.37 -1.51 15.50
C PRO A 149 9.10 -0.17 15.35
N ASP A 150 9.57 0.39 16.47
CA ASP A 150 10.18 1.74 16.55
C ASP A 150 11.19 2.07 15.42
N TYR A 151 11.98 1.09 14.98
CA TYR A 151 13.01 1.24 13.94
C TYR A 151 12.48 1.23 12.48
N TYR A 152 11.22 0.86 12.25
CA TYR A 152 10.56 0.99 10.95
C TYR A 152 10.20 2.44 10.63
N TRP A 153 10.05 3.28 11.66
CA TRP A 153 9.63 4.67 11.50
C TRP A 153 10.75 5.53 10.95
N THR A 154 10.42 6.37 9.96
CA THR A 154 11.14 7.62 9.66
C THR A 154 10.31 8.78 10.21
N CYS A 155 10.97 9.86 10.61
CA CYS A 155 10.31 11.09 11.08
C CYS A 155 11.03 12.31 10.49
N ALA A 156 10.27 13.34 10.13
CA ALA A 156 10.77 14.65 9.70
C ALA A 156 9.89 15.77 10.30
N PRO A 157 10.41 16.98 10.51
CA PRO A 157 9.59 18.12 10.91
C PRO A 157 8.49 18.39 9.87
N GLU A 158 7.29 18.72 10.33
CA GLU A 158 6.07 18.87 9.50
C GLU A 158 6.26 19.85 8.33
N ALA A 159 7.12 20.85 8.49
CA ALA A 159 7.45 21.87 7.49
C ALA A 159 8.17 21.35 6.23
N TYR A 160 8.80 20.15 6.27
CA TYR A 160 9.62 19.62 5.17
C TYR A 160 8.98 18.44 4.43
N ILE A 161 7.74 18.05 4.76
CA ILE A 161 7.11 16.85 4.19
C ILE A 161 6.91 16.89 2.67
N ALA A 162 6.84 18.08 2.08
CA ALA A 162 6.73 18.30 0.63
C ALA A 162 8.03 18.81 -0.01
N ASP A 163 9.17 18.71 0.70
CA ASP A 163 10.48 19.11 0.19
C ASP A 163 11.12 17.94 -0.61
N PRO A 164 11.56 18.14 -1.86
CA PRO A 164 12.28 17.12 -2.63
C PRO A 164 13.56 16.61 -1.93
N TYR A 165 14.11 17.40 -1.02
CA TYR A 165 15.30 17.10 -0.23
C TYR A 165 14.98 16.79 1.25
N ILE A 166 13.77 16.29 1.52
CA ILE A 166 13.27 15.90 2.86
C ILE A 166 14.28 15.05 3.67
N TYR A 167 15.11 14.25 2.98
CA TYR A 167 16.14 13.41 3.60
C TYR A 167 17.18 14.18 4.43
N ASN A 168 17.43 15.47 4.13
CA ASN A 168 18.29 16.34 4.92
C ASN A 168 17.71 16.69 6.31
N TYR A 169 16.41 16.43 6.52
CA TYR A 169 15.68 16.78 7.74
C TYR A 169 15.18 15.54 8.50
N TYR A 170 15.62 14.33 8.12
CA TYR A 170 15.28 13.10 8.81
C TYR A 170 15.88 13.05 10.21
N VAL A 171 15.04 12.68 11.17
CA VAL A 171 15.43 12.54 12.57
C VAL A 171 16.35 11.32 12.75
N PRO A 172 17.52 11.46 13.43
CA PRO A 172 18.39 10.32 13.77
C PRO A 172 17.66 9.24 14.59
N TYR A 173 17.98 7.97 14.35
CA TYR A 173 17.28 6.81 14.95
C TYR A 173 17.08 6.92 16.47
N SER A 174 18.08 7.40 17.21
CA SER A 174 18.04 7.62 18.67
C SER A 174 16.88 8.50 19.14
N ASN A 175 16.48 9.49 18.33
CA ASN A 175 15.43 10.45 18.68
C ASN A 175 14.04 10.04 18.17
N ARG A 176 13.94 9.08 17.24
CA ARG A 176 12.65 8.68 16.63
C ARG A 176 11.67 8.12 17.66
N VAL A 177 12.13 7.27 18.58
CA VAL A 177 11.33 6.69 19.67
C VAL A 177 10.60 7.77 20.49
N THR A 178 11.29 8.86 20.82
CA THR A 178 10.74 9.99 21.59
C THR A 178 9.65 10.74 20.80
N ILE A 179 9.78 10.84 19.48
CA ILE A 179 8.76 11.44 18.61
C ILE A 179 7.57 10.50 18.43
N ILE A 180 7.80 9.21 18.16
CA ILE A 180 6.72 8.22 18.02
C ILE A 180 5.86 8.16 19.28
N ARG A 181 6.46 8.21 20.49
CA ARG A 181 5.73 8.30 21.77
C ARG A 181 4.95 9.61 21.99
N ARG A 182 5.20 10.66 21.18
CA ARG A 182 4.53 11.98 21.24
C ARG A 182 3.61 12.26 20.05
N THR A 183 3.39 11.28 19.17
CA THR A 183 2.54 11.40 17.97
C THR A 183 1.36 10.42 17.98
N THR A 184 0.29 10.74 17.26
CA THR A 184 -0.89 9.88 17.06
C THR A 184 -1.04 9.45 15.60
N TYR A 185 -1.67 8.31 15.35
CA TYR A 185 -1.85 7.75 13.99
C TYR A 185 -2.78 8.62 13.12
N ILE A 186 -2.39 8.83 11.85
CA ILE A 186 -3.18 9.57 10.85
C ILE A 186 -4.08 8.59 10.09
N ASN A 187 -5.33 8.45 10.54
CA ASN A 187 -6.28 7.48 9.99
C ASN A 187 -6.96 7.94 8.68
N ASN A 188 -6.34 8.84 7.91
CA ASN A 188 -6.83 9.30 6.61
C ASN A 188 -6.70 8.17 5.58
N THR A 189 -7.79 7.51 5.21
CA THR A 189 -7.79 6.49 4.14
C THR A 189 -8.37 7.03 2.84
N TYR A 190 -7.67 6.81 1.72
CA TYR A 190 -8.21 6.99 0.37
C TYR A 190 -8.73 5.65 -0.16
N VAL A 191 -9.76 5.67 -1.01
CA VAL A 191 -10.26 4.49 -1.73
C VAL A 191 -10.24 4.75 -3.25
N TYR A 192 -9.55 3.89 -4.00
CA TYR A 192 -9.45 3.97 -5.47
C TYR A 192 -9.61 2.59 -6.11
N ASN A 193 -10.56 2.41 -7.03
CA ASN A 193 -10.76 1.13 -7.73
C ASN A 193 -10.87 -0.09 -6.77
N ASN A 194 -11.66 0.08 -5.70
CA ASN A 194 -11.82 -0.85 -4.56
C ASN A 194 -10.57 -1.10 -3.68
N ARG A 195 -9.46 -0.41 -3.94
CA ARG A 195 -8.21 -0.45 -3.14
C ARG A 195 -8.26 0.60 -2.04
N ARG A 196 -7.82 0.27 -0.82
CA ARG A 196 -7.79 1.20 0.32
C ARG A 196 -6.38 1.32 0.89
N TYR A 197 -5.89 2.54 1.09
CA TYR A 197 -4.59 2.84 1.69
C TYR A 197 -4.63 4.13 2.52
N TYR A 198 -3.65 4.33 3.41
CA TYR A 198 -3.51 5.57 4.16
C TYR A 198 -2.85 6.64 3.30
N SER A 199 -3.54 7.76 3.07
CA SER A 199 -3.05 8.86 2.24
C SER A 199 -2.17 9.88 2.98
N GLY A 200 -2.04 9.73 4.31
CA GLY A 200 -1.18 10.57 5.15
C GLY A 200 -1.80 11.92 5.54
N PRO A 201 -0.98 12.94 5.83
CA PRO A 201 -1.43 14.31 6.05
C PRO A 201 -2.23 14.84 4.85
N ARG A 202 -3.31 15.60 5.09
CA ARG A 202 -4.10 16.19 3.98
C ARG A 202 -3.34 17.37 3.39
N VAL A 203 -3.62 17.71 2.13
CA VAL A 203 -3.04 18.90 1.48
C VAL A 203 -3.23 20.17 2.32
N ASP A 204 -4.37 20.32 2.99
CA ASP A 204 -4.68 21.49 3.83
C ASP A 204 -4.02 21.42 5.22
N ASP A 205 -3.72 20.23 5.73
CA ASP A 205 -2.86 20.08 6.92
C ASP A 205 -1.42 20.51 6.57
N VAL A 206 -0.88 20.03 5.44
CA VAL A 206 0.47 20.40 4.99
C VAL A 206 0.56 21.89 4.66
N ARG A 207 -0.44 22.49 4.02
CA ARG A 207 -0.52 23.96 3.82
C ARG A 207 -0.49 24.72 5.15
N ARG A 208 -1.28 24.27 6.13
CA ARG A 208 -1.40 24.88 7.46
C ARG A 208 -0.10 24.85 8.27
N VAL A 209 0.68 23.78 8.20
CA VAL A 209 1.95 23.64 8.95
C VAL A 209 3.17 24.22 8.21
N THR A 210 3.14 24.26 6.87
CA THR A 210 4.23 24.84 6.06
C THR A 210 4.10 26.36 5.83
N GLY A 211 2.87 26.89 5.90
CA GLY A 211 2.56 28.26 5.47
C GLY A 211 2.70 28.49 3.96
N ARG A 212 2.80 27.42 3.16
CA ARG A 212 3.09 27.46 1.71
C ARG A 212 1.97 26.80 0.90
N GLU A 213 1.81 27.20 -0.36
CA GLU A 213 0.94 26.45 -1.26
C GLU A 213 1.57 25.11 -1.62
N VAL A 214 0.94 24.02 -1.16
CA VAL A 214 1.33 22.65 -1.51
C VAL A 214 0.86 22.34 -2.93
N ARG A 215 1.83 22.09 -3.83
CA ARG A 215 1.56 21.68 -5.21
C ARG A 215 0.96 20.27 -5.25
N VAL A 216 -0.22 20.13 -5.85
CA VAL A 216 -0.84 18.83 -6.13
C VAL A 216 -0.54 18.43 -7.58
N TYR A 217 0.23 17.37 -7.76
CA TYR A 217 0.66 16.89 -9.09
C TYR A 217 -0.40 15.99 -9.74
N ASN A 218 -0.60 16.17 -11.04
CA ASN A 218 -1.46 15.30 -11.85
C ASN A 218 -0.76 13.97 -12.15
N ILE A 219 -1.49 12.84 -12.11
CA ILE A 219 -0.89 11.53 -12.35
C ILE A 219 -0.94 11.17 -13.85
N ASN A 220 0.24 11.01 -14.45
CA ASN A 220 0.41 10.46 -15.79
C ASN A 220 0.86 8.99 -15.71
N ASN A 221 0.17 8.11 -16.42
CA ASN A 221 0.56 6.69 -16.48
C ASN A 221 1.70 6.50 -17.50
N SER A 222 2.90 6.21 -17.02
CA SER A 222 4.01 5.81 -17.90
C SER A 222 3.79 4.42 -18.49
N ARG A 223 4.44 4.14 -19.64
CA ARG A 223 4.49 2.81 -20.28
C ARG A 223 5.74 1.99 -19.92
N ARG A 224 6.66 2.57 -19.14
CA ARG A 224 7.90 1.95 -18.65
C ARG A 224 8.26 2.51 -17.28
N PRO A 225 9.07 1.81 -16.47
CA PRO A 225 9.69 2.36 -15.26
C PRO A 225 10.31 3.74 -15.50
N VAL A 226 10.14 4.65 -14.53
CA VAL A 226 10.75 5.99 -14.51
C VAL A 226 11.19 6.26 -13.07
N SER A 227 12.42 6.74 -12.90
CA SER A 227 13.08 6.99 -11.63
C SER A 227 13.23 8.48 -11.32
N GLY A 228 12.99 8.82 -10.05
CA GLY A 228 13.38 10.08 -9.43
C GLY A 228 12.87 11.35 -10.10
N GLY A 229 13.76 12.34 -10.20
CA GLY A 229 13.47 13.64 -10.83
C GLY A 229 13.04 13.59 -12.31
N ARG A 230 13.11 12.43 -13.00
CA ARG A 230 12.53 12.26 -14.34
C ARG A 230 11.03 11.96 -14.30
N SER A 231 10.52 11.47 -13.16
CA SER A 231 9.11 11.18 -12.96
C SER A 231 8.30 12.47 -12.79
N VAL A 232 8.82 13.48 -12.09
CA VAL A 232 8.14 14.77 -11.89
C VAL A 232 8.46 15.74 -13.03
N ARG A 233 7.44 16.13 -13.81
CA ARG A 233 7.58 17.04 -14.95
C ARG A 233 6.29 17.80 -15.26
N ASP A 234 6.37 19.08 -15.61
CA ASP A 234 5.28 19.90 -16.17
C ASP A 234 3.95 19.80 -15.38
N ASN A 235 4.03 19.97 -14.04
CA ASN A 235 2.93 19.83 -13.08
C ASN A 235 2.26 18.42 -13.06
N SER A 236 3.01 17.39 -13.46
CA SER A 236 2.60 15.99 -13.43
C SER A 236 3.65 15.08 -12.80
N LEU A 237 3.21 13.94 -12.28
CA LEU A 237 4.02 12.80 -11.89
C LEU A 237 3.76 11.67 -12.89
N ASN A 238 4.76 11.37 -13.70
CA ASN A 238 4.81 10.20 -14.57
C ASN A 238 5.18 8.98 -13.72
N ILE A 239 4.25 8.03 -13.56
CA ILE A 239 4.44 6.85 -12.72
C ILE A 239 4.14 5.58 -13.50
N TYR A 240 5.03 4.58 -13.37
CA TYR A 240 4.79 3.25 -13.93
C TYR A 240 3.96 2.43 -12.96
N ARG A 241 2.74 2.08 -13.36
CA ARG A 241 1.78 1.36 -12.53
C ARG A 241 0.91 0.39 -13.35
N PRO A 242 1.53 -0.63 -13.97
CA PRO A 242 0.81 -1.61 -14.78
C PRO A 242 -0.26 -2.35 -13.96
N ALA A 243 -1.26 -2.90 -14.65
CA ALA A 243 -2.08 -3.95 -14.04
C ALA A 243 -1.20 -5.20 -13.87
N VAL A 244 -1.29 -5.90 -12.74
CA VAL A 244 -0.53 -7.14 -12.54
C VAL A 244 -1.49 -8.31 -12.65
N ARG A 245 -1.23 -9.20 -13.62
CA ARG A 245 -1.95 -10.47 -13.79
C ARG A 245 -1.08 -11.60 -13.25
N ARG A 246 -1.47 -12.16 -12.12
CA ARG A 246 -0.82 -13.36 -11.58
C ARG A 246 -0.89 -14.51 -12.59
N ILE A 247 0.18 -15.30 -12.69
CA ILE A 247 0.22 -16.52 -13.49
C ILE A 247 0.71 -17.71 -12.67
N ASP A 248 0.29 -18.91 -13.07
CA ASP A 248 0.72 -20.14 -12.42
C ASP A 248 2.23 -20.36 -12.59
N ASN A 249 2.85 -20.97 -11.58
CA ASN A 249 4.29 -21.27 -11.52
C ASN A 249 5.24 -20.06 -11.66
N ALA A 250 4.77 -18.82 -11.48
CA ALA A 250 5.63 -17.63 -11.43
C ALA A 250 6.68 -17.75 -10.29
N LYS A 251 7.97 -17.67 -10.64
CA LYS A 251 9.10 -17.91 -9.73
C LYS A 251 10.39 -17.21 -10.20
N PRO A 252 11.27 -16.80 -9.27
CA PRO A 252 12.58 -16.25 -9.65
C PRO A 252 13.45 -17.32 -10.30
N SER A 253 14.30 -16.92 -11.25
CA SER A 253 15.25 -17.81 -11.95
C SER A 253 16.16 -18.53 -10.96
N ARG A 254 16.55 -17.83 -9.90
CA ARG A 254 17.47 -18.31 -8.86
C ARG A 254 16.98 -17.80 -7.51
N VAL A 255 16.90 -18.67 -6.50
CA VAL A 255 16.49 -18.30 -5.14
C VAL A 255 17.38 -18.96 -4.09
N VAL A 256 17.88 -18.16 -3.16
CA VAL A 256 18.67 -18.62 -2.02
C VAL A 256 17.71 -19.13 -0.93
N ASP A 257 17.90 -20.33 -0.41
CA ASP A 257 17.15 -20.79 0.75
C ASP A 257 17.66 -20.06 2.00
N GLY A 258 16.81 -19.18 2.57
CA GLY A 258 17.23 -18.26 3.62
C GLY A 258 17.68 -18.97 4.91
N ASN A 259 17.08 -20.11 5.22
CA ASN A 259 17.44 -20.90 6.40
C ASN A 259 18.70 -21.75 6.16
N ALA A 260 18.91 -22.29 4.95
CA ALA A 260 20.15 -22.98 4.62
C ALA A 260 21.34 -22.01 4.56
N TYR A 261 21.19 -20.85 3.90
CA TYR A 261 22.25 -19.83 3.81
C TYR A 261 22.66 -19.31 5.18
N ARG A 262 21.69 -18.97 6.05
CA ARG A 262 21.95 -18.53 7.44
C ARG A 262 22.71 -19.58 8.24
N ARG A 263 22.32 -20.87 8.15
CA ARG A 263 23.05 -21.97 8.81
C ARG A 263 24.47 -22.18 8.29
N ALA A 264 24.71 -21.92 7.00
CA ALA A 264 26.04 -22.00 6.39
C ALA A 264 26.92 -20.76 6.64
N ASN A 265 26.35 -19.68 7.17
CA ASN A 265 27.02 -18.38 7.38
C ASN A 265 26.57 -17.75 8.73
N PRO A 266 26.74 -18.41 9.89
CA PRO A 266 26.15 -17.96 11.16
C PRO A 266 26.53 -16.52 11.54
N ASP A 267 27.82 -16.16 11.40
CA ASP A 267 28.34 -14.81 11.65
C ASP A 267 28.10 -13.83 10.49
N GLY A 268 27.47 -14.29 9.40
CA GLY A 268 27.31 -13.60 8.13
C GLY A 268 26.19 -12.57 8.07
N VAL A 269 25.80 -11.99 9.22
CA VAL A 269 24.69 -11.02 9.36
C VAL A 269 24.87 -9.84 8.39
N ILE A 270 23.91 -9.67 7.48
CA ILE A 270 23.95 -8.65 6.43
C ILE A 270 23.56 -7.28 6.99
N ALA A 271 22.55 -7.21 7.86
CA ALA A 271 22.13 -5.95 8.48
C ALA A 271 21.80 -6.12 9.97
N ASP A 272 22.44 -5.31 10.81
CA ASP A 272 22.21 -5.23 12.24
C ASP A 272 21.63 -3.84 12.56
N ARG A 273 20.53 -3.80 13.33
CA ARG A 273 19.83 -2.56 13.73
C ARG A 273 20.75 -1.56 14.46
N SER A 274 21.89 -2.00 14.98
CA SER A 274 22.89 -1.22 15.69
C SER A 274 24.17 -0.94 14.90
N ARG A 275 24.45 -1.65 13.79
CA ARG A 275 25.72 -1.55 13.03
C ARG A 275 25.55 -1.19 11.54
N GLY A 276 24.33 -1.09 11.04
CA GLY A 276 24.07 -0.83 9.63
C GLY A 276 24.18 -2.09 8.76
N ILE A 277 24.48 -1.89 7.48
CA ILE A 277 24.59 -2.94 6.46
C ILE A 277 26.06 -3.30 6.22
N ASN A 278 26.40 -4.57 6.45
CA ASN A 278 27.70 -5.14 6.11
C ASN A 278 27.73 -5.50 4.61
N LYS A 279 28.45 -4.70 3.81
CA LYS A 279 28.53 -4.84 2.36
C LYS A 279 29.19 -6.15 1.92
N ASP A 280 30.25 -6.59 2.58
CA ASP A 280 30.93 -7.86 2.28
C ASP A 280 29.97 -9.07 2.41
N ASN A 281 29.02 -8.98 3.35
CA ASN A 281 27.96 -9.96 3.56
C ASN A 281 26.85 -9.85 2.49
N VAL A 282 26.48 -8.65 2.03
CA VAL A 282 25.62 -8.45 0.83
C VAL A 282 26.28 -9.08 -0.39
N GLU A 283 27.54 -8.73 -0.67
CA GLU A 283 28.30 -9.23 -1.82
C GLU A 283 28.49 -10.75 -1.77
N ARG A 284 28.64 -11.35 -0.58
CA ARG A 284 28.68 -12.81 -0.44
C ARG A 284 27.32 -13.42 -0.74
N LEU A 285 26.20 -12.86 -0.27
CA LEU A 285 24.86 -13.32 -0.62
C LEU A 285 24.63 -13.24 -2.13
N THR A 286 24.91 -12.10 -2.75
CA THR A 286 24.76 -11.86 -4.19
C THR A 286 25.65 -12.79 -5.02
N ARG A 287 26.90 -13.05 -4.61
CA ARG A 287 27.77 -14.05 -5.27
C ARG A 287 27.26 -15.48 -5.11
N THR A 288 26.80 -15.89 -3.93
CA THR A 288 26.17 -17.20 -3.73
C THR A 288 24.94 -17.36 -4.61
N ALA A 289 24.05 -16.36 -4.64
CA ALA A 289 22.86 -16.34 -5.47
C ALA A 289 23.18 -16.46 -6.96
N ARG A 290 24.19 -15.73 -7.46
CA ARG A 290 24.53 -15.61 -8.89
C ARG A 290 25.60 -16.60 -9.40
N SER A 291 26.19 -17.44 -8.54
CA SER A 291 27.23 -18.41 -8.91
C SER A 291 26.84 -19.33 -10.09
N GLU A 292 27.72 -19.45 -11.09
CA GLU A 292 27.54 -20.40 -12.21
C GLU A 292 27.40 -21.85 -11.72
N GLN A 293 28.12 -22.20 -10.65
CA GLN A 293 28.00 -23.46 -9.93
C GLN A 293 27.41 -23.21 -8.53
N PRO A 294 26.07 -23.22 -8.38
CA PRO A 294 25.41 -23.06 -7.08
C PRO A 294 25.49 -24.35 -6.25
N ALA A 295 25.71 -24.19 -4.95
CA ALA A 295 25.48 -25.28 -3.99
C ALA A 295 23.96 -25.53 -3.87
N SER A 296 23.48 -26.67 -4.38
CA SER A 296 22.05 -26.97 -4.57
C SER A 296 21.25 -27.09 -3.26
N ASN A 297 21.92 -27.30 -2.13
CA ASN A 297 21.36 -27.25 -0.78
C ASN A 297 21.13 -25.82 -0.24
N VAL A 298 21.70 -24.80 -0.91
CA VAL A 298 21.60 -23.38 -0.52
C VAL A 298 20.92 -22.53 -1.60
N VAL A 299 21.02 -22.89 -2.89
CA VAL A 299 20.43 -22.12 -4.00
C VAL A 299 19.66 -23.05 -4.93
N ARG A 300 18.37 -22.76 -5.12
CA ARG A 300 17.49 -23.42 -6.09
C ARG A 300 17.51 -22.63 -7.40
N VAL A 301 17.71 -23.33 -8.52
CA VAL A 301 17.69 -22.76 -9.88
C VAL A 301 16.46 -23.28 -10.62
N ASN A 302 15.64 -22.37 -11.14
CA ASN A 302 14.36 -22.64 -11.77
C ASN A 302 14.46 -22.38 -13.28
N ASN A 303 14.96 -23.37 -14.03
CA ASN A 303 15.08 -23.31 -15.49
C ASN A 303 13.72 -23.33 -16.21
N ASP A 304 12.66 -23.75 -15.52
CA ASP A 304 11.29 -23.94 -16.00
C ASP A 304 10.35 -22.80 -15.54
N LYS A 305 10.87 -21.57 -15.42
CA LYS A 305 10.05 -20.39 -15.14
C LYS A 305 9.29 -19.92 -16.40
N PRO A 306 8.08 -19.33 -16.28
CA PRO A 306 7.39 -18.70 -17.41
C PRO A 306 8.18 -17.57 -18.08
N GLU A 307 7.86 -17.24 -19.33
CA GLU A 307 8.41 -16.06 -20.01
C GLU A 307 7.90 -14.74 -19.43
N SER A 308 8.82 -13.81 -19.19
CA SER A 308 8.52 -12.41 -18.86
C SER A 308 8.56 -11.51 -20.10
N ARG A 309 8.21 -10.24 -19.94
CA ARG A 309 8.47 -9.14 -20.89
C ARG A 309 9.95 -8.80 -20.94
N ALA A 310 10.66 -8.98 -19.83
CA ALA A 310 12.09 -8.74 -19.71
C ALA A 310 12.91 -9.77 -20.51
N SER A 311 12.63 -11.06 -20.38
CA SER A 311 13.32 -12.13 -21.12
C SER A 311 13.18 -11.95 -22.64
N ARG A 312 11.94 -11.79 -23.13
CA ARG A 312 11.64 -11.50 -24.56
C ARG A 312 12.25 -10.20 -25.08
N ARG A 313 12.59 -9.24 -24.22
CA ARG A 313 13.34 -8.04 -24.61
C ARG A 313 14.83 -8.35 -24.80
N ILE A 314 15.43 -9.13 -23.90
CA ILE A 314 16.85 -9.53 -23.96
C ILE A 314 17.08 -10.40 -25.20
N GLU A 315 16.24 -11.42 -25.41
CA GLU A 315 16.27 -12.30 -26.58
C GLU A 315 16.20 -11.52 -27.90
N ARG A 316 15.31 -10.52 -28.00
CA ARG A 316 15.19 -9.65 -29.19
C ARG A 316 16.42 -8.76 -29.41
N THR A 317 17.18 -8.41 -28.37
CA THR A 317 18.46 -7.71 -28.51
C THR A 317 19.54 -8.68 -29.00
N GLN A 318 19.69 -9.84 -28.36
CA GLN A 318 20.69 -10.85 -28.75
C GLN A 318 20.51 -11.32 -30.21
N ASN A 319 19.26 -11.57 -30.64
CA ASN A 319 18.94 -11.89 -32.04
C ASN A 319 19.13 -10.72 -33.02
N ARG A 320 19.24 -9.47 -32.55
CA ARG A 320 19.64 -8.33 -33.39
C ARG A 320 21.15 -8.28 -33.56
N ASP A 321 21.89 -8.41 -32.47
CA ASP A 321 23.36 -8.31 -32.49
C ASP A 321 23.97 -9.47 -33.31
N ALA A 322 23.37 -10.66 -33.24
CA ALA A 322 23.69 -11.79 -34.11
C ALA A 322 23.45 -11.52 -35.62
N ASN A 323 22.53 -10.61 -35.97
CA ASN A 323 22.13 -10.31 -37.35
C ASN A 323 22.81 -9.06 -37.94
N VAL A 324 23.67 -8.36 -37.18
CA VAL A 324 24.41 -7.18 -37.67
C VAL A 324 25.68 -7.57 -38.44
N ASN A 325 26.19 -8.79 -38.28
CA ASN A 325 27.35 -9.33 -39.03
C ASN A 325 27.04 -9.69 -40.51
N GLY A 326 25.99 -9.07 -41.10
CA GLY A 326 25.28 -9.52 -42.30
C GLY A 326 25.21 -8.52 -43.48
N GLY A 327 26.19 -7.64 -43.64
CA GLY A 327 26.53 -7.02 -44.93
C GLY A 327 25.87 -5.68 -45.34
N GLY A 328 26.43 -5.08 -46.41
CA GLY A 328 25.71 -4.10 -47.25
C GLY A 328 26.09 -2.62 -47.14
N VAL A 329 27.37 -2.24 -47.36
CA VAL A 329 27.72 -0.82 -47.61
C VAL A 329 27.14 -0.37 -48.96
N ARG A 330 26.47 0.79 -48.98
CA ARG A 330 26.20 1.57 -50.20
C ARG A 330 26.58 3.03 -49.97
N ASN A 331 27.23 3.62 -50.96
CA ASN A 331 27.80 4.96 -50.90
C ASN A 331 27.09 5.88 -51.91
N ASN A 332 26.87 7.14 -51.55
CA ASN A 332 26.23 8.15 -52.40
C ASN A 332 27.23 9.27 -52.70
N ASN A 333 27.21 9.79 -53.93
CA ASN A 333 27.87 11.06 -54.29
C ASN A 333 27.11 11.74 -55.43
N ALA A 334 27.07 13.07 -55.41
CA ALA A 334 26.49 13.92 -56.45
C ALA A 334 27.25 15.26 -56.49
N ALA A 335 27.37 15.89 -57.68
CA ALA A 335 28.04 17.18 -57.87
C ALA A 335 27.53 17.91 -59.13
N ASP A 336 27.58 19.25 -59.12
CA ASP A 336 27.08 20.16 -60.16
C ASP A 336 28.04 20.44 -61.33
N VAL A 337 27.49 20.88 -62.48
CA VAL A 337 28.13 21.78 -63.48
C VAL A 337 27.06 22.73 -64.08
N ARG A 338 27.45 23.89 -64.64
CA ARG A 338 26.58 25.00 -65.13
C ARG A 338 27.02 25.55 -66.51
N ASN A 339 26.09 26.26 -67.20
CA ASN A 339 26.30 27.38 -68.17
C ASN A 339 26.98 27.07 -69.55
N ASN A 340 26.90 27.86 -70.66
CA ASN A 340 26.20 29.13 -71.00
C ASN A 340 26.03 29.39 -72.54
N ASN A 341 25.01 30.16 -72.93
CA ASN A 341 24.82 31.25 -73.96
C ASN A 341 25.37 31.30 -75.44
N ASP A 342 24.47 31.75 -76.35
CA ASP A 342 24.52 32.75 -77.50
C ASP A 342 25.60 32.69 -78.64
N ASP A 343 25.47 33.13 -79.92
CA ASP A 343 24.67 34.19 -80.60
C ASP A 343 24.81 34.26 -82.18
N ASN A 344 23.97 35.10 -82.85
CA ASN A 344 24.13 35.97 -84.06
C ASN A 344 24.63 35.56 -85.50
N ARG A 345 23.66 35.38 -86.42
CA ARG A 345 23.30 36.18 -87.65
C ARG A 345 24.28 36.70 -88.77
N ARG A 346 23.75 36.62 -90.02
CA ARG A 346 23.66 37.61 -91.16
C ARG A 346 24.77 37.82 -92.24
N ARG A 347 24.32 37.81 -93.52
CA ARG A 347 24.74 38.52 -94.79
C ARG A 347 23.85 37.98 -95.96
N ALA A 348 23.82 38.39 -97.24
CA ALA A 348 24.03 39.63 -98.07
C ALA A 348 23.67 39.23 -99.56
N GLN A 349 23.45 40.05 -100.61
CA GLN A 349 23.23 41.50 -100.90
C GLN A 349 22.71 41.68 -102.37
N ARG A 350 22.13 42.85 -102.72
CA ARG A 350 22.07 43.48 -104.10
C ARG A 350 21.21 42.79 -105.21
N ASP A 351 20.79 43.42 -106.32
CA ASP A 351 21.07 44.77 -106.87
C ASP A 351 19.85 45.46 -107.60
N LEU A 352 20.11 46.67 -108.14
CA LEU A 352 19.26 47.66 -108.87
C LEU A 352 18.73 47.19 -110.27
N SER A 353 17.82 47.84 -111.03
CA SER A 353 17.05 49.11 -110.92
C SER A 353 15.79 49.14 -111.86
N GLU A 354 15.17 50.31 -112.05
CA GLU A 354 14.16 50.70 -113.07
C GLU A 354 12.76 50.08 -113.05
N GLN A 355 12.56 48.85 -112.55
CA GLN A 355 11.20 48.35 -112.22
C GLN A 355 10.54 49.18 -111.08
N GLN A 356 11.31 50.06 -110.45
CA GLN A 356 11.07 50.74 -109.18
C GLN A 356 10.06 51.91 -109.20
N ARG A 357 9.40 52.20 -110.33
CA ARG A 357 8.29 53.18 -110.42
C ARG A 357 6.92 52.51 -110.46
N GLN A 358 6.63 51.68 -111.48
CA GLN A 358 5.35 50.96 -111.58
C GLN A 358 5.09 50.04 -110.37
N GLN A 359 6.13 49.36 -109.89
CA GLN A 359 6.06 48.49 -108.71
C GLN A 359 5.70 49.27 -107.43
N ARG A 360 5.88 50.60 -107.39
CA ARG A 360 5.64 51.46 -106.22
C ARG A 360 4.16 51.84 -106.04
N GLU A 361 3.37 51.79 -107.10
CA GLU A 361 1.90 51.95 -107.03
C GLU A 361 1.22 50.62 -106.69
N ALA A 362 1.68 49.51 -107.27
CA ALA A 362 1.26 48.17 -106.87
C ALA A 362 1.55 47.91 -105.38
N GLN A 363 2.74 48.29 -104.90
CA GLN A 363 3.09 48.23 -103.48
C GLN A 363 2.24 49.14 -102.60
N ARG A 364 1.69 50.26 -103.09
CA ARG A 364 0.73 51.08 -102.31
C ARG A 364 -0.59 50.36 -102.14
N GLN A 365 -1.21 49.89 -103.22
CA GLN A 365 -2.48 49.15 -103.14
C GLN A 365 -2.33 47.87 -102.28
N GLN A 366 -1.22 47.16 -102.42
CA GLN A 366 -0.92 45.97 -101.61
C GLN A 366 -0.57 46.32 -100.15
N ALA A 367 0.04 47.47 -99.87
CA ALA A 367 0.28 47.94 -98.50
C ALA A 367 -0.99 48.41 -97.80
N ASP A 368 -1.92 49.04 -98.50
CA ASP A 368 -3.21 49.45 -97.92
C ASP A 368 -4.13 48.23 -97.70
N GLN A 369 -4.16 47.26 -98.62
CA GLN A 369 -4.80 45.95 -98.36
C GLN A 369 -4.16 45.22 -97.18
N ASN A 370 -2.82 45.16 -97.09
CA ASN A 370 -2.13 44.55 -95.95
C ASN A 370 -2.38 45.32 -94.63
N ARG A 371 -2.53 46.65 -94.67
CA ARG A 371 -2.94 47.45 -93.50
C ARG A 371 -4.36 47.15 -93.08
N GLU A 372 -5.29 46.93 -94.02
CA GLU A 372 -6.66 46.57 -93.69
C GLU A 372 -6.74 45.15 -93.10
N VAL A 373 -5.99 44.19 -93.67
CA VAL A 373 -5.85 42.84 -93.10
C VAL A 373 -5.20 42.88 -91.72
N GLN A 374 -4.13 43.65 -91.53
CA GLN A 374 -3.49 43.82 -90.22
C GLN A 374 -4.41 44.49 -89.19
N ARG A 375 -5.24 45.46 -89.60
CA ARG A 375 -6.28 46.03 -88.72
C ARG A 375 -7.31 44.98 -88.33
N ARG A 376 -7.93 44.30 -89.30
CA ARG A 376 -8.90 43.23 -89.05
C ARG A 376 -8.32 42.12 -88.16
N GLN A 377 -7.04 41.77 -88.32
CA GLN A 377 -6.34 40.82 -87.44
C GLN A 377 -6.07 41.36 -86.03
N ALA A 378 -5.67 42.64 -85.91
CA ALA A 378 -5.48 43.29 -84.61
C ALA A 378 -6.81 43.45 -83.84
N ASP A 379 -7.88 43.82 -84.54
CA ASP A 379 -9.24 43.93 -83.99
C ASP A 379 -9.74 42.55 -83.52
N GLN A 380 -9.56 41.50 -84.33
CA GLN A 380 -9.87 40.11 -83.94
C GLN A 380 -9.05 39.62 -82.74
N GLN A 381 -7.75 39.93 -82.68
CA GLN A 381 -6.91 39.59 -81.51
C GLN A 381 -7.36 40.35 -80.26
N GLN A 382 -7.74 41.62 -80.40
CA GLN A 382 -8.22 42.43 -79.29
C GLN A 382 -9.59 41.96 -78.78
N ASP A 383 -10.49 41.51 -79.67
CA ASP A 383 -11.75 40.89 -79.28
C ASP A 383 -11.58 39.51 -78.65
N GLN A 384 -10.65 38.68 -79.15
CA GLN A 384 -10.29 37.41 -78.49
C GLN A 384 -9.71 37.65 -77.08
N GLN A 385 -8.86 38.67 -76.90
CA GLN A 385 -8.38 39.06 -75.57
C GLN A 385 -9.53 39.56 -74.68
N ARG A 386 -10.43 40.42 -75.19
CA ARG A 386 -11.63 40.87 -74.44
C ARG A 386 -12.50 39.70 -74.00
N GLN A 387 -12.73 38.71 -74.87
CA GLN A 387 -13.51 37.51 -74.56
C GLN A 387 -12.83 36.65 -73.48
N GLN A 388 -11.55 36.31 -73.65
CA GLN A 388 -10.79 35.54 -72.66
C GLN A 388 -10.74 36.24 -71.29
N GLN A 389 -10.58 37.56 -71.26
CA GLN A 389 -10.55 38.34 -70.02
C GLN A 389 -11.94 38.39 -69.35
N ALA A 390 -13.02 38.47 -70.13
CA ALA A 390 -14.40 38.38 -69.63
C ALA A 390 -14.75 36.99 -69.07
N GLU A 391 -14.30 35.91 -69.72
CA GLU A 391 -14.47 34.53 -69.22
C GLU A 391 -13.70 34.29 -67.92
N GLN A 392 -12.44 34.74 -67.84
CA GLN A 392 -11.66 34.68 -66.60
C GLN A 392 -12.33 35.44 -65.45
N LEU A 393 -12.91 36.61 -65.73
CA LEU A 393 -13.66 37.39 -64.72
C LEU A 393 -14.96 36.71 -64.28
N ARG A 394 -15.68 36.02 -65.17
CA ARG A 394 -16.84 35.19 -64.81
C ARG A 394 -16.43 34.02 -63.91
N GLY A 395 -15.50 33.17 -64.38
CA GLY A 395 -15.05 32.00 -63.62
C GLY A 395 -14.53 32.34 -62.22
N ARG A 396 -13.86 33.50 -62.06
CA ARG A 396 -13.39 33.98 -60.75
C ARG A 396 -14.54 34.43 -59.82
N ARG A 397 -15.59 35.05 -60.37
CA ARG A 397 -16.81 35.41 -59.61
C ARG A 397 -17.59 34.16 -59.20
N ASP A 398 -17.74 33.20 -60.10
CA ASP A 398 -18.48 31.94 -59.85
C ASP A 398 -17.77 31.09 -58.79
N GLN A 399 -16.43 31.06 -58.80
CA GLN A 399 -15.61 30.44 -57.75
C GLN A 399 -15.82 31.13 -56.39
N GLN A 400 -15.72 32.47 -56.32
CA GLN A 400 -15.95 33.22 -55.08
C GLN A 400 -17.36 33.00 -54.50
N GLN A 401 -18.39 32.98 -55.35
CA GLN A 401 -19.77 32.76 -54.92
C GLN A 401 -19.99 31.31 -54.41
N THR A 402 -19.38 30.32 -55.06
CA THR A 402 -19.37 28.92 -54.63
C THR A 402 -18.65 28.74 -53.29
N GLU A 403 -17.52 29.40 -53.10
CA GLU A 403 -16.73 29.31 -51.87
C GLU A 403 -17.43 29.99 -50.69
N ALA A 404 -18.07 31.15 -50.90
CA ALA A 404 -18.90 31.82 -49.90
C ALA A 404 -20.06 30.93 -49.42
N GLN A 405 -20.81 30.28 -50.34
CA GLN A 405 -21.85 29.32 -49.98
C GLN A 405 -21.29 28.13 -49.19
N ARG A 406 -20.12 27.60 -49.57
CA ARG A 406 -19.47 26.50 -48.86
C ARG A 406 -19.08 26.88 -47.43
N GLN A 407 -18.53 28.09 -47.22
CA GLN A 407 -18.19 28.59 -45.89
C GLN A 407 -19.45 28.76 -45.03
N GLN A 408 -20.51 29.36 -45.57
CA GLN A 408 -21.78 29.55 -44.85
C GLN A 408 -22.41 28.21 -44.42
N GLN A 409 -22.40 27.20 -45.29
CA GLN A 409 -22.92 25.87 -44.99
C GLN A 409 -22.05 25.11 -43.95
N LEU A 410 -20.73 25.31 -43.97
CA LEU A 410 -19.83 24.78 -42.94
C LEU A 410 -20.11 25.41 -41.56
N GLN A 411 -20.32 26.74 -41.52
CA GLN A 411 -20.59 27.47 -40.29
C GLN A 411 -21.94 27.06 -39.65
N GLN A 412 -23.00 26.88 -40.45
CA GLN A 412 -24.27 26.31 -39.99
C GLN A 412 -24.10 24.89 -39.43
N ARG A 413 -23.30 24.04 -40.10
CA ARG A 413 -23.05 22.66 -39.66
C ARG A 413 -22.26 22.61 -38.35
N GLN A 414 -21.33 23.54 -38.13
CA GLN A 414 -20.62 23.69 -36.86
C GLN A 414 -21.58 24.08 -35.73
N GLN A 415 -22.43 25.10 -35.92
CA GLN A 415 -23.41 25.52 -34.92
C GLN A 415 -24.38 24.39 -34.52
N GLN A 416 -24.88 23.61 -35.48
CA GLN A 416 -25.73 22.46 -35.18
C GLN A 416 -24.97 21.34 -34.43
N ALA A 417 -23.72 21.07 -34.81
CA ALA A 417 -22.89 20.08 -34.12
C ALA A 417 -22.60 20.51 -32.67
N GLU A 418 -22.38 21.80 -32.43
CA GLU A 418 -22.13 22.39 -31.12
C GLU A 418 -23.38 22.39 -30.23
N GLN A 419 -24.55 22.74 -30.76
CA GLN A 419 -25.82 22.60 -30.02
C GLN A 419 -26.09 21.15 -29.60
N GLN A 420 -25.91 20.17 -30.49
CA GLN A 420 -26.03 18.75 -30.10
C GLN A 420 -24.96 18.32 -29.10
N ARG A 421 -23.77 18.93 -29.11
CA ARG A 421 -22.69 18.65 -28.16
C ARG A 421 -23.10 19.14 -26.76
N GLN A 422 -23.60 20.37 -26.65
CA GLN A 422 -24.13 20.96 -25.41
C GLN A 422 -25.32 20.16 -24.85
N GLN A 423 -26.29 19.76 -25.68
CA GLN A 423 -27.41 18.91 -25.24
C GLN A 423 -26.93 17.56 -24.68
N ARG A 424 -25.99 16.88 -25.37
CA ARG A 424 -25.41 15.62 -24.89
C ARG A 424 -24.61 15.80 -23.60
N GLU A 425 -23.91 16.92 -23.44
CA GLU A 425 -23.17 17.23 -22.22
C GLU A 425 -24.11 17.51 -21.03
N GLN A 426 -25.22 18.24 -21.22
CA GLN A 426 -26.26 18.42 -20.19
C GLN A 426 -26.91 17.09 -19.78
N GLN A 427 -27.30 16.26 -20.76
CA GLN A 427 -27.92 14.95 -20.48
C GLN A 427 -26.95 14.01 -19.72
N MET A 428 -25.69 13.99 -20.14
CA MET A 428 -24.60 13.28 -19.43
C MET A 428 -24.29 13.86 -18.04
N GLN A 429 -24.59 15.14 -17.79
CA GLN A 429 -24.42 15.75 -16.47
C GLN A 429 -25.56 15.33 -15.54
N GLN A 430 -26.81 15.47 -15.97
CA GLN A 430 -28.00 15.00 -15.22
C GLN A 430 -27.90 13.51 -14.86
N GLN A 431 -27.50 12.65 -15.81
CA GLN A 431 -27.37 11.21 -15.56
C GLN A 431 -26.27 10.88 -14.55
N ARG A 432 -25.15 11.62 -14.55
CA ARG A 432 -24.08 11.47 -13.55
C ARG A 432 -24.48 12.03 -12.18
N GLU A 433 -25.33 13.04 -12.13
CA GLU A 433 -25.86 13.59 -10.89
C GLU A 433 -26.87 12.64 -10.23
N ALA A 434 -27.79 12.05 -11.00
CA ALA A 434 -28.67 10.99 -10.55
C ALA A 434 -27.90 9.77 -10.00
N GLN A 435 -26.84 9.31 -10.71
CA GLN A 435 -25.97 8.24 -10.19
C GLN A 435 -25.27 8.61 -8.87
N ARG A 436 -24.82 9.87 -8.70
CA ARG A 436 -24.23 10.32 -7.44
C ARG A 436 -25.23 10.32 -6.30
N GLN A 437 -26.46 10.77 -6.53
CA GLN A 437 -27.53 10.75 -5.53
C GLN A 437 -27.85 9.30 -5.10
N GLN A 438 -28.01 8.41 -6.07
CA GLN A 438 -28.30 6.98 -5.81
C GLN A 438 -27.16 6.27 -5.06
N GLN A 439 -25.89 6.58 -5.38
CA GLN A 439 -24.74 6.06 -4.61
C GLN A 439 -24.66 6.67 -3.20
N ALA A 440 -24.94 7.96 -3.03
CA ALA A 440 -24.94 8.62 -1.72
C ALA A 440 -26.02 8.05 -0.79
N GLU A 441 -27.19 7.73 -1.34
CA GLU A 441 -28.29 7.08 -0.63
C GLU A 441 -27.94 5.63 -0.22
N GLN A 442 -27.39 4.82 -1.14
CA GLN A 442 -26.88 3.48 -0.80
C GLN A 442 -25.81 3.53 0.30
N GLN A 443 -24.84 4.45 0.22
CA GLN A 443 -23.85 4.63 1.29
C GLN A 443 -24.47 5.13 2.60
N ARG A 444 -25.59 5.86 2.56
CA ARG A 444 -26.32 6.28 3.77
C ARG A 444 -26.98 5.06 4.44
N GLN A 445 -27.76 4.29 3.68
CA GLN A 445 -28.41 3.06 4.18
C GLN A 445 -27.38 2.06 4.75
N GLN A 446 -26.23 1.88 4.06
CA GLN A 446 -25.17 0.99 4.52
C GLN A 446 -24.50 1.48 5.83
N ARG A 447 -24.32 2.79 5.99
CA ARG A 447 -23.83 3.38 7.26
C ARG A 447 -24.85 3.26 8.39
N GLU A 448 -26.14 3.39 8.10
CA GLU A 448 -27.22 3.23 9.09
C GLU A 448 -27.32 1.78 9.57
N GLN A 449 -27.21 0.78 8.67
CA GLN A 449 -27.07 -0.63 9.04
C GLN A 449 -25.82 -0.91 9.88
N GLN A 450 -24.66 -0.39 9.49
CA GLN A 450 -23.42 -0.58 10.24
C GLN A 450 -23.49 0.04 11.65
N MET A 451 -24.09 1.23 11.77
CA MET A 451 -24.37 1.88 13.06
C MET A 451 -25.37 1.09 13.92
N GLN A 452 -26.34 0.40 13.31
CA GLN A 452 -27.28 -0.46 14.04
C GLN A 452 -26.58 -1.70 14.59
N GLN A 453 -25.82 -2.42 13.76
CA GLN A 453 -25.01 -3.57 14.17
C GLN A 453 -24.01 -3.21 15.28
N GLN A 454 -23.35 -2.04 15.18
CA GLN A 454 -22.39 -1.59 16.20
C GLN A 454 -23.07 -1.31 17.55
N ARG A 455 -24.26 -0.69 17.56
CA ARG A 455 -25.05 -0.50 18.80
C ARG A 455 -25.51 -1.84 19.39
N GLU A 456 -25.87 -2.80 18.55
CA GLU A 456 -26.34 -4.11 18.99
C GLU A 456 -25.20 -4.93 19.62
N ALA A 457 -24.03 -4.99 18.98
CA ALA A 457 -22.82 -5.57 19.56
C ALA A 457 -22.42 -4.89 20.89
N GLN A 458 -22.55 -3.56 20.98
CA GLN A 458 -22.26 -2.83 22.22
C GLN A 458 -23.26 -3.14 23.35
N ARG A 459 -24.54 -3.41 23.06
CA ARG A 459 -25.50 -3.92 24.06
C ARG A 459 -25.09 -5.32 24.52
N GLN A 460 -24.85 -6.25 23.59
CA GLN A 460 -24.44 -7.62 23.91
C GLN A 460 -23.18 -7.66 24.79
N GLN A 461 -22.20 -6.81 24.51
CA GLN A 461 -20.99 -6.68 25.33
C GLN A 461 -21.30 -6.18 26.75
N GLN A 462 -22.19 -5.19 26.91
CA GLN A 462 -22.64 -4.74 28.24
C GLN A 462 -23.43 -5.82 28.99
N ASP A 463 -24.26 -6.61 28.30
CA ASP A 463 -25.03 -7.69 28.93
C ASP A 463 -24.13 -8.83 29.39
N GLN A 464 -23.13 -9.22 28.60
CA GLN A 464 -22.08 -10.16 29.04
C GLN A 464 -21.32 -9.62 30.26
N GLN A 465 -20.95 -8.33 30.26
CA GLN A 465 -20.25 -7.73 31.40
C GLN A 465 -21.12 -7.66 32.66
N ARG A 466 -22.43 -7.37 32.52
CA ARG A 466 -23.41 -7.46 33.62
C ARG A 466 -23.54 -8.87 34.17
N GLN A 467 -23.60 -9.89 33.30
CA GLN A 467 -23.69 -11.29 33.69
C GLN A 467 -22.43 -11.74 34.47
N GLN A 468 -21.23 -11.42 33.97
CA GLN A 468 -19.97 -11.73 34.65
C GLN A 468 -19.87 -11.07 36.04
N GLN A 469 -20.30 -9.81 36.18
CA GLN A 469 -20.35 -9.13 37.47
C GLN A 469 -21.36 -9.77 38.44
N ALA A 470 -22.54 -10.15 37.95
CA ALA A 470 -23.56 -10.82 38.76
C ALA A 470 -23.09 -12.21 39.25
N GLU A 471 -22.37 -12.94 38.39
CA GLU A 471 -21.77 -14.24 38.73
C GLU A 471 -20.62 -14.09 39.74
N GLN A 472 -19.72 -13.13 39.57
CA GLN A 472 -18.66 -12.84 40.56
C GLN A 472 -19.24 -12.49 41.94
N GLN A 473 -20.28 -11.64 41.99
CA GLN A 473 -20.98 -11.36 43.25
C GLN A 473 -21.66 -12.59 43.85
N ARG A 474 -22.18 -13.51 43.02
CA ARG A 474 -22.76 -14.77 43.50
C ARG A 474 -21.67 -15.65 44.12
N GLN A 475 -20.55 -15.85 43.44
CA GLN A 475 -19.42 -16.64 43.95
C GLN A 475 -18.87 -16.06 45.26
N GLN A 476 -18.75 -14.73 45.37
CA GLN A 476 -18.36 -14.07 46.63
C GLN A 476 -19.34 -14.32 47.77
N ARG A 477 -20.66 -14.22 47.53
CA ARG A 477 -21.69 -14.53 48.55
C ARG A 477 -21.68 -16.00 48.97
N GLU A 478 -21.43 -16.92 48.04
CA GLU A 478 -21.32 -18.36 48.33
C GLU A 478 -20.06 -18.67 49.16
N GLN A 479 -18.91 -18.07 48.84
CA GLN A 479 -17.69 -18.16 49.65
C GLN A 479 -17.89 -17.59 51.07
N GLN A 480 -18.52 -16.42 51.19
CA GLN A 480 -18.78 -15.79 52.49
C GLN A 480 -19.70 -16.65 53.37
N MET A 481 -20.75 -17.25 52.79
CA MET A 481 -21.61 -18.22 53.50
C MET A 481 -20.86 -19.50 53.88
N GLN A 482 -19.93 -19.99 53.06
CA GLN A 482 -19.10 -21.14 53.40
C GLN A 482 -18.20 -20.85 54.60
N GLN A 483 -17.48 -19.72 54.59
CA GLN A 483 -16.65 -19.27 55.71
C GLN A 483 -17.48 -19.12 57.00
N GLN A 484 -18.68 -18.54 56.93
CA GLN A 484 -19.55 -18.37 58.09
C GLN A 484 -20.03 -19.72 58.67
N ARG A 485 -20.37 -20.70 57.82
CA ARG A 485 -20.71 -22.08 58.24
C ARG A 485 -19.51 -22.86 58.79
N GLU A 486 -18.30 -22.50 58.40
CA GLU A 486 -17.08 -23.11 58.93
C GLU A 486 -16.72 -22.53 60.30
N ALA A 487 -16.77 -21.21 60.45
CA ALA A 487 -16.60 -20.52 61.74
C ALA A 487 -17.63 -20.99 62.79
N GLN A 488 -18.91 -21.17 62.40
CA GLN A 488 -19.93 -21.74 63.29
C GLN A 488 -19.61 -23.17 63.74
N ARG A 489 -19.04 -24.01 62.86
CA ARG A 489 -18.63 -25.37 63.23
C ARG A 489 -17.44 -25.35 64.19
N GLN A 490 -16.41 -24.55 63.91
CA GLN A 490 -15.26 -24.36 64.79
C GLN A 490 -15.69 -23.86 66.19
N GLN A 491 -16.64 -22.93 66.29
CA GLN A 491 -17.20 -22.48 67.58
C GLN A 491 -17.93 -23.61 68.32
N GLN A 492 -18.72 -24.43 67.63
CA GLN A 492 -19.38 -25.59 68.25
C GLN A 492 -18.37 -26.65 68.72
N ASP A 493 -17.29 -26.90 67.97
CA ASP A 493 -16.23 -27.83 68.36
C ASP A 493 -15.44 -27.33 69.58
N GLN A 494 -15.15 -26.03 69.66
CA GLN A 494 -14.57 -25.41 70.86
C GLN A 494 -15.49 -25.55 72.07
N GLN A 495 -16.81 -25.31 71.92
CA GLN A 495 -17.78 -25.51 73.00
C GLN A 495 -17.86 -26.98 73.45
N ARG A 496 -17.86 -27.94 72.50
CA ARG A 496 -17.81 -29.38 72.80
C ARG A 496 -16.55 -29.76 73.58
N GLN A 497 -15.39 -29.22 73.19
CA GLN A 497 -14.11 -29.46 73.87
C GLN A 497 -14.12 -28.89 75.31
N GLN A 498 -14.57 -27.65 75.49
CA GLN A 498 -14.69 -27.01 76.81
C GLN A 498 -15.63 -27.78 77.74
N GLN A 499 -16.79 -28.25 77.24
CA GLN A 499 -17.71 -29.08 78.02
C GLN A 499 -17.11 -30.43 78.41
N ALA A 500 -16.39 -31.09 77.49
CA ALA A 500 -15.70 -32.35 77.76
C ALA A 500 -14.58 -32.18 78.81
N GLU A 501 -13.84 -31.08 78.74
CA GLU A 501 -12.79 -30.74 79.72
C GLU A 501 -13.39 -30.41 81.10
N GLN A 502 -14.46 -29.62 81.18
CA GLN A 502 -15.17 -29.37 82.44
C GLN A 502 -15.69 -30.67 83.07
N GLN A 503 -16.29 -31.57 82.28
CA GLN A 503 -16.71 -32.89 82.76
C GLN A 503 -15.53 -33.74 83.24
N ARG A 504 -14.35 -33.64 82.59
CA ARG A 504 -13.15 -34.35 83.03
C ARG A 504 -12.66 -33.80 84.38
N GLN A 505 -12.56 -32.48 84.52
CA GLN A 505 -12.16 -31.83 85.77
C GLN A 505 -13.11 -32.17 86.93
N GLN A 506 -14.43 -32.20 86.69
CA GLN A 506 -15.42 -32.64 87.68
C GLN A 506 -15.23 -34.10 88.12
N ARG A 507 -14.95 -35.01 87.18
CA ARG A 507 -14.66 -36.43 87.51
C ARG A 507 -13.36 -36.56 88.31
N GLU A 508 -12.33 -35.80 87.95
CA GLU A 508 -11.04 -35.79 88.67
C GLU A 508 -11.20 -35.23 90.10
N GLN A 509 -12.02 -34.18 90.30
CA GLN A 509 -12.39 -33.68 91.63
C GLN A 509 -13.18 -34.72 92.45
N GLN A 510 -14.18 -35.40 91.87
CA GLN A 510 -14.92 -36.47 92.55
C GLN A 510 -14.00 -37.62 92.98
N VAL A 511 -13.05 -38.03 92.13
CA VAL A 511 -12.05 -39.06 92.47
C VAL A 511 -11.10 -38.58 93.58
N GLN A 512 -10.72 -37.30 93.61
CA GLN A 512 -9.95 -36.75 94.73
C GLN A 512 -10.75 -36.77 96.04
N GLN A 513 -11.99 -36.29 96.03
CA GLN A 513 -12.88 -36.30 97.20
C GLN A 513 -13.12 -37.72 97.73
N GLN A 514 -13.33 -38.71 96.86
CA GLN A 514 -13.43 -40.12 97.27
C GLN A 514 -12.13 -40.64 97.91
N ARG A 515 -10.96 -40.32 97.36
CA ARG A 515 -9.65 -40.69 97.92
C ARG A 515 -9.33 -39.97 99.24
N GLU A 516 -9.93 -38.80 99.48
CA GLU A 516 -9.80 -38.06 100.72
C GLU A 516 -10.75 -38.60 101.79
N ALA A 517 -12.02 -38.83 101.47
CA ALA A 517 -12.98 -39.50 102.34
C ALA A 517 -12.52 -40.90 102.77
N GLN A 518 -11.92 -41.68 101.85
CA GLN A 518 -11.31 -42.98 102.19
C GLN A 518 -10.12 -42.84 103.15
N ARG A 519 -9.30 -41.79 103.02
CA ARG A 519 -8.19 -41.53 103.97
C ARG A 519 -8.72 -41.12 105.33
N GLN A 520 -9.71 -40.24 105.39
CA GLN A 520 -10.38 -39.85 106.64
C GLN A 520 -11.05 -41.07 107.33
N GLN A 521 -11.69 -41.97 106.59
CA GLN A 521 -12.21 -43.23 107.14
C GLN A 521 -11.09 -44.14 107.69
N GLN A 522 -9.97 -44.28 106.98
CA GLN A 522 -8.83 -45.06 107.47
C GLN A 522 -8.18 -44.42 108.71
N GLU A 523 -8.14 -43.09 108.80
CA GLU A 523 -7.66 -42.36 109.98
C GLU A 523 -8.61 -42.52 111.17
N GLN A 524 -9.93 -42.41 110.96
CA GLN A 524 -10.93 -42.71 111.99
C GLN A 524 -10.85 -44.16 112.47
N GLN A 525 -10.67 -45.13 111.58
CA GLN A 525 -10.45 -46.54 111.97
C GLN A 525 -9.14 -46.72 112.76
N ARG A 526 -8.05 -46.06 112.36
CA ARG A 526 -6.79 -46.06 113.13
C ARG A 526 -6.97 -45.46 114.52
N GLN A 527 -7.69 -44.35 114.64
CA GLN A 527 -8.00 -43.72 115.92
C GLN A 527 -8.89 -44.61 116.80
N GLN A 528 -9.92 -45.26 116.25
CA GLN A 528 -10.74 -46.23 116.98
C GLN A 528 -9.92 -47.45 117.46
N ILE A 529 -9.07 -48.01 116.61
CA ILE A 529 -8.15 -49.11 116.97
C ILE A 529 -7.17 -48.66 118.06
N GLN A 530 -6.69 -47.41 118.01
CA GLN A 530 -5.82 -46.85 119.04
C GLN A 530 -6.56 -46.65 120.37
N GLN A 531 -7.78 -46.10 120.36
CA GLN A 531 -8.63 -45.98 121.55
C GLN A 531 -9.00 -47.35 122.15
N GLN A 532 -9.22 -48.38 121.32
CA GLN A 532 -9.41 -49.76 121.76
C GLN A 532 -8.13 -50.33 122.41
N ARG A 533 -6.94 -50.04 121.87
CA ARG A 533 -5.66 -50.44 122.48
C ARG A 533 -5.36 -49.70 123.77
N GLU A 534 -5.75 -48.43 123.88
CA GLU A 534 -5.56 -47.62 125.09
C GLU A 534 -6.53 -48.04 126.20
N SER A 535 -7.79 -48.33 125.88
CA SER A 535 -8.76 -48.89 126.85
C SER A 535 -8.43 -50.34 127.25
N GLN A 536 -7.90 -51.18 126.36
CA GLN A 536 -7.33 -52.48 126.73
C GLN A 536 -6.09 -52.34 127.62
N ARG A 537 -5.24 -51.32 127.42
CA ARG A 537 -4.13 -51.01 128.34
C ARG A 537 -4.62 -50.53 129.71
N GLN A 538 -5.71 -49.78 129.78
CA GLN A 538 -6.33 -49.40 131.07
C GLN A 538 -6.94 -50.60 131.82
N GLN A 539 -7.30 -51.69 131.13
CA GLN A 539 -7.67 -52.97 131.75
C GLN A 539 -6.45 -53.82 132.19
N GLN A 540 -5.22 -53.38 131.91
CA GLN A 540 -3.98 -54.07 132.28
C GLN A 540 -3.02 -53.16 133.08
N GLN A 541 -3.51 -52.61 134.19
CA GLN A 541 -2.66 -52.08 135.27
C GLN A 541 -2.92 -52.86 136.58
N PRO A 542 -1.88 -53.36 137.27
CA PRO A 542 -2.05 -54.13 138.49
C PRO A 542 -2.37 -53.23 139.69
N ARG A 543 -3.28 -53.67 140.56
CA ARG A 543 -3.37 -53.15 141.93
C ARG A 543 -2.31 -53.86 142.79
N SER A 544 -1.37 -53.09 143.33
CA SER A 544 -0.40 -53.59 144.30
C SER A 544 -0.07 -52.53 145.35
N GLU A 545 -0.65 -52.64 146.54
CA GLU A 545 0.12 -52.50 147.80
C GLU A 545 -0.66 -53.00 149.03
N GLY A 546 0.09 -53.19 150.14
CA GLY A 546 -0.37 -53.75 151.42
C GLY A 546 -0.24 -55.28 151.47
N GLY A 547 0.89 -55.88 151.86
CA GLY A 547 2.13 -55.43 152.52
C GLY A 547 2.92 -56.70 152.90
N GLY A 548 4.03 -56.73 153.62
CA GLY A 548 4.85 -55.67 154.25
C GLY A 548 5.66 -56.29 155.40
N GLY A 549 6.95 -56.60 155.21
CA GLY A 549 7.74 -57.34 156.22
C GLY A 549 9.25 -57.33 156.02
N ARG A 550 9.99 -56.91 157.07
CA ARG A 550 11.46 -56.96 157.21
C ARG A 550 11.90 -58.40 157.56
N GLY A 551 13.11 -58.90 157.35
CA GLY A 551 14.40 -58.35 156.90
C GLY A 551 15.58 -59.10 157.57
N ARG A 552 16.85 -58.82 157.20
CA ARG A 552 18.13 -59.51 157.56
C ARG A 552 18.54 -60.67 156.61
N ARG A 553 19.83 -61.01 156.43
CA ARG A 553 21.09 -60.54 157.08
C ARG A 553 22.32 -60.72 156.16
N ASN A 554 23.37 -59.95 156.47
CA ASN A 554 24.74 -59.96 155.94
C ASN A 554 24.89 -59.51 154.48
#